data_AF-T0ZJD4-F1
#
_entry.id   AF-T0ZJD4-F1
#
_cell.length_a   1.000
_cell.length_b   1.000
_cell.length_c   1.000
_cell.angle_alpha   90.00
_cell.angle_beta   90.00
_cell.angle_gamma   90.00
#
_symmetry.space_group_name_H-M   'P 1'
#
loop_
_entity.id
_entity.type
_entity.pdbx_description
1 polymer ?
#
loop_
_entity_poly.entity_id
_entity_poly.type
_entity_poly.pdbx_seq_one_letter_code
_entity_poly.pdbx_strand_id
1 'polypeptide(L)'
;MAGIRPADRSDLPGGAPGDTLYSIEEPRLLPEEGPVLDQLRAELLRRLGDEETGPPDPGRLHAMVGRIAAGRSDLADPARRARLEYYLSRDLLGYGPIDVLLRDPEIEEVTVDGVGAPAYVVHRERGVLATTLRFETEPELDRFVRSLAERAGA
;
A
#
# COMPACT_ATOMS: atom_id res chain seq x y z
N MET A 1 10.92 -8.33 2.17
CA MET A 1 9.72 -8.39 3.02
C MET A 1 9.31 -6.96 3.33
N ALA A 2 8.02 -6.71 3.54
CA ALA A 2 7.61 -5.44 4.13
C ALA A 2 7.90 -5.48 5.64
N GLY A 3 8.32 -4.36 6.23
CA GLY A 3 8.81 -4.31 7.59
C GLY A 3 8.82 -2.89 8.15
N ILE A 4 9.27 -2.77 9.40
CA ILE A 4 9.32 -1.51 10.13
C ILE A 4 10.68 -1.36 10.78
N ARG A 5 11.25 -0.15 10.72
CA ARG A 5 12.51 0.16 11.41
C ARG A 5 12.47 1.54 12.08
N PRO A 6 13.34 1.77 13.09
CA PRO A 6 13.61 3.12 13.58
C PRO A 6 14.16 3.97 12.43
N ALA A 7 13.64 5.17 12.28
CA ALA A 7 14.12 6.07 11.23
C ALA A 7 15.44 6.76 11.58
N ASP A 8 16.20 7.12 10.53
CA ASP A 8 17.41 7.91 10.65
C ASP A 8 17.06 9.42 10.65
N ARG A 9 17.96 10.26 11.16
CA ARG A 9 17.79 11.72 11.23
C ARG A 9 17.61 12.37 9.85
N SER A 10 18.05 11.70 8.78
CA SER A 10 17.82 12.09 7.38
C SER A 10 16.36 11.97 6.93
N ASP A 11 15.57 11.18 7.64
CA ASP A 11 14.20 10.83 7.26
C ASP A 11 13.16 11.78 7.92
N LEU A 12 13.62 12.67 8.82
CA LEU A 12 12.82 13.63 9.56
C LEU A 12 12.59 14.93 8.77
N PRO A 13 11.35 15.31 8.46
CA PRO A 13 11.04 16.68 8.09
C PRO A 13 11.08 17.57 9.33
N GLY A 14 11.58 18.79 9.16
CA GLY A 14 11.74 19.75 10.25
C GLY A 14 10.42 20.02 10.98
N GLY A 15 10.30 19.54 12.23
CA GLY A 15 9.21 19.89 13.13
C GLY A 15 8.49 18.74 13.85
N ALA A 16 8.84 17.47 13.63
CA ALA A 16 8.20 16.37 14.37
C ALA A 16 8.66 16.35 15.85
N PRO A 17 7.73 16.30 16.83
CA PRO A 17 8.09 16.12 18.24
C PRO A 17 8.52 14.67 18.50
N GLY A 18 9.80 14.48 18.84
CA GLY A 18 10.41 13.19 19.18
C GLY A 18 11.34 12.67 18.07
N ASP A 19 12.56 12.30 18.44
CA ASP A 19 13.63 11.85 17.54
C ASP A 19 13.38 10.47 16.87
N THR A 20 12.13 9.99 16.82
CA THR A 20 11.79 8.63 16.35
C THR A 20 10.66 8.70 15.34
N LEU A 21 10.95 8.46 14.06
CA LEU A 21 9.89 8.10 13.10
C LEU A 21 9.70 6.59 13.06
N TYR A 22 8.50 6.25 12.64
CA TYR A 22 8.09 4.90 12.27
C TYR A 22 8.31 4.73 10.76
N SER A 23 9.40 4.05 10.37
CA SER A 23 9.74 3.85 8.95
C SER A 23 8.97 2.68 8.38
N ILE A 24 8.32 2.91 7.25
CA ILE A 24 7.72 1.86 6.42
C ILE A 24 8.78 1.29 5.49
N GLU A 25 8.91 -0.03 5.45
CA GLU A 25 9.71 -0.73 4.46
C GLU A 25 8.80 -1.53 3.54
N GLU A 26 8.82 -1.22 2.25
CA GLU A 26 8.11 -1.96 1.21
C GLU A 26 9.09 -2.31 0.07
N PRO A 27 8.80 -3.34 -0.75
CA PRO A 27 9.55 -3.56 -1.97
C PRO A 27 9.49 -2.31 -2.87
N ARG A 28 10.65 -1.75 -3.22
CA ARG A 28 10.69 -0.54 -4.05
C ARG A 28 10.04 -0.78 -5.42
N LEU A 29 8.94 -0.07 -5.69
CA LEU A 29 8.35 -0.01 -7.03
C LEU A 29 9.26 0.81 -7.96
N LEU A 30 9.67 0.23 -9.08
CA LEU A 30 10.47 0.94 -10.07
C LEU A 30 9.58 1.84 -10.93
N PRO A 31 10.08 2.99 -11.44
CA PRO A 31 9.27 3.91 -12.24
C PRO A 31 8.56 3.25 -13.45
N GLU A 32 9.24 2.32 -14.11
CA GLU A 32 8.71 1.55 -15.25
C GLU A 32 7.66 0.50 -14.86
N GLU A 33 7.53 0.18 -13.57
CA GLU A 33 6.57 -0.79 -13.05
C GLU A 33 5.20 -0.15 -12.77
N GLY A 34 5.14 1.17 -12.51
CA GLY A 34 3.90 1.90 -12.24
C GLY A 34 2.83 1.72 -13.33
N PRO A 35 3.13 2.03 -14.61
CA PRO A 35 2.16 1.82 -15.69
C PRO A 35 1.71 0.36 -15.86
N VAL A 36 2.60 -0.60 -15.58
CA VAL A 36 2.27 -2.03 -15.64
C VAL A 36 1.34 -2.42 -14.49
N LEU A 37 1.61 -1.90 -13.29
CA LEU A 37 0.76 -2.09 -12.11
C LEU A 37 -0.65 -1.57 -12.37
N ASP A 38 -0.79 -0.37 -12.94
CA ASP A 38 -2.09 0.24 -13.25
C ASP A 38 -2.87 -0.57 -14.29
N GLN A 39 -2.19 -1.03 -15.35
CA GLN A 39 -2.81 -1.91 -16.35
C GLN A 39 -3.29 -3.23 -15.75
N LEU A 40 -2.46 -3.87 -14.93
CA LEU A 40 -2.80 -5.12 -14.24
C LEU A 40 -3.99 -4.93 -13.30
N ARG A 41 -3.99 -3.84 -12.53
CA ARG A 41 -5.10 -3.48 -11.63
C ARG A 41 -6.41 -3.33 -12.42
N ALA A 42 -6.41 -2.54 -13.50
CA ALA A 42 -7.59 -2.32 -14.31
C ALA A 42 -8.11 -3.62 -14.94
N GLU A 43 -7.21 -4.47 -15.41
CA GLU A 43 -7.58 -5.78 -15.95
C GLU A 43 -8.16 -6.73 -14.90
N LEU A 44 -7.60 -6.74 -13.69
CA LEU A 44 -8.11 -7.52 -12.57
C LEU A 44 -9.50 -7.05 -12.16
N LEU A 45 -9.70 -5.75 -11.97
CA LEU A 45 -10.99 -5.19 -11.59
C LEU A 45 -12.08 -5.49 -12.62
N ARG A 46 -11.77 -5.38 -13.92
CA ARG A 46 -12.71 -5.75 -14.99
C ARG A 46 -13.12 -7.22 -14.89
N ARG A 47 -12.15 -8.13 -14.78
CA ARG A 47 -12.42 -9.58 -14.68
C ARG A 47 -13.18 -9.96 -13.41
N LEU A 48 -12.96 -9.23 -12.31
CA LEU A 48 -13.66 -9.45 -11.04
C LEU A 48 -15.10 -8.91 -11.08
N GLY A 49 -15.31 -7.76 -11.71
CA GLY A 49 -16.63 -7.13 -11.84
C GLY A 49 -17.61 -7.91 -12.72
N ASP A 50 -17.12 -8.73 -13.64
CA ASP A 50 -17.95 -9.52 -14.55
C ASP A 50 -18.47 -10.84 -13.92
N GLU A 51 -17.88 -11.32 -12.82
CA GLU A 51 -18.15 -12.68 -12.32
C GLU A 51 -18.64 -12.80 -10.85
N GLU A 52 -18.57 -11.78 -9.97
CA GLU A 52 -18.72 -12.05 -8.52
C GLU A 52 -19.42 -11.00 -7.65
N THR A 53 -20.08 -11.53 -6.61
CA THR A 53 -20.53 -10.83 -5.40
C THR A 53 -19.49 -11.03 -4.29
N GLY A 54 -18.61 -10.05 -4.06
CA GLY A 54 -17.70 -10.01 -2.90
C GLY A 54 -16.25 -9.66 -3.24
N PRO A 55 -15.44 -9.22 -2.24
CA PRO A 55 -14.04 -8.90 -2.47
C PRO A 55 -13.21 -10.16 -2.79
N PRO A 56 -12.20 -10.09 -3.67
CA PRO A 56 -11.32 -11.22 -3.96
C PRO A 56 -10.53 -11.65 -2.70
N ASP A 57 -10.18 -12.93 -2.60
CA ASP A 57 -9.25 -13.44 -1.57
C ASP A 57 -7.78 -13.47 -2.08
N PRO A 58 -6.78 -13.60 -1.17
CA PRO A 58 -5.36 -13.64 -1.54
C PRO A 58 -4.96 -14.76 -2.50
N GLY A 59 -5.50 -15.97 -2.31
CA GLY A 59 -5.18 -17.12 -3.16
C GLY A 59 -5.71 -16.92 -4.59
N ARG A 60 -6.93 -16.39 -4.71
CA ARG A 60 -7.54 -16.05 -6.00
C ARG A 60 -6.80 -14.93 -6.72
N LEU A 61 -6.40 -13.88 -6.00
CA LEU A 61 -5.62 -12.79 -6.60
C LEU A 61 -4.28 -13.32 -7.14
N HIS A 62 -3.53 -14.07 -6.33
CA HIS A 62 -2.26 -14.67 -6.74
C HIS A 62 -2.44 -15.56 -7.99
N ALA A 63 -3.45 -16.43 -8.00
CA ALA A 63 -3.74 -17.28 -9.15
C ALA A 63 -4.12 -16.46 -10.41
N MET A 64 -4.87 -15.36 -10.26
CA MET A 64 -5.25 -14.50 -11.38
C MET A 64 -4.04 -13.74 -11.93
N VAL A 65 -3.19 -13.19 -11.06
CA VAL A 65 -1.94 -12.53 -11.48
C VAL A 65 -1.03 -13.53 -12.18
N GLY A 66 -0.88 -14.75 -11.66
CA GLY A 66 -0.13 -15.82 -12.31
C GLY A 66 -0.65 -16.13 -13.72
N ARG A 67 -1.98 -16.19 -13.90
CA ARG A 67 -2.60 -16.40 -15.23
C ARG A 67 -2.35 -15.23 -16.19
N ILE A 68 -2.47 -13.99 -15.72
CA ILE A 68 -2.18 -12.80 -16.54
C ILE A 68 -0.69 -12.74 -16.91
N ALA A 69 0.19 -13.10 -15.97
CA ALA A 69 1.63 -13.12 -16.17
C ALA A 69 2.09 -14.20 -17.16
N ALA A 70 1.43 -15.36 -17.19
CA ALA A 70 1.79 -16.45 -18.10
C ALA A 70 1.73 -16.08 -19.60
N GLY A 71 0.94 -15.05 -19.97
CA GLY A 71 0.84 -14.54 -21.34
C GLY A 71 1.68 -13.28 -21.62
N ARG A 72 2.49 -12.80 -20.66
CA ARG A 72 3.12 -11.48 -20.67
C ARG A 72 4.63 -11.57 -20.48
N SER A 73 5.39 -11.28 -21.53
CA SER A 73 6.86 -11.31 -21.50
C SER A 73 7.45 -10.25 -20.55
N ASP A 74 6.75 -9.13 -20.35
CA ASP A 74 7.13 -8.07 -19.41
C ASP A 74 7.03 -8.49 -17.92
N LEU A 75 6.39 -9.65 -17.65
CA LEU A 75 6.26 -10.25 -16.32
C LEU A 75 7.07 -11.55 -16.16
N ALA A 76 7.99 -11.84 -17.09
CA ALA A 76 8.82 -13.04 -17.05
C ALA A 76 9.84 -13.03 -15.90
N ASP A 77 10.28 -11.84 -15.44
CA ASP A 77 11.16 -11.71 -14.26
C ASP A 77 10.37 -11.98 -12.96
N PRO A 78 10.72 -13.04 -12.20
CA PRO A 78 10.06 -13.35 -10.94
C PRO A 78 10.14 -12.24 -9.89
N ALA A 79 11.24 -11.45 -9.86
CA ALA A 79 11.42 -10.40 -8.87
C ALA A 79 10.47 -9.22 -9.15
N ARG A 80 10.40 -8.78 -10.41
CA ARG A 80 9.39 -7.82 -10.87
C ARG A 80 7.96 -8.30 -10.60
N ARG A 81 7.67 -9.56 -10.94
CA ARG A 81 6.34 -10.15 -10.70
C ARG A 81 5.96 -10.12 -9.22
N ALA A 82 6.88 -10.50 -8.33
CA ALA A 82 6.65 -10.48 -6.89
C ALA A 82 6.39 -9.06 -6.35
N ARG A 83 7.10 -8.04 -6.85
CA ARG A 83 6.82 -6.63 -6.49
C ARG A 83 5.42 -6.21 -6.92
N LEU A 84 5.04 -6.48 -8.16
CA LEU A 84 3.71 -6.15 -8.68
C LEU A 84 2.60 -6.90 -7.92
N GLU A 85 2.79 -8.20 -7.65
CA GLU A 85 1.87 -9.01 -6.85
C GLU A 85 1.69 -8.43 -5.43
N TYR A 86 2.78 -7.95 -4.81
CA TYR A 86 2.72 -7.29 -3.51
C TYR A 86 1.81 -6.05 -3.55
N TYR A 87 2.05 -5.12 -4.48
CA TYR A 87 1.25 -3.88 -4.58
C TYR A 87 -0.20 -4.13 -4.98
N LEU A 88 -0.46 -5.10 -5.87
CA LEU A 88 -1.81 -5.52 -6.21
C LEU A 88 -2.54 -6.07 -4.98
N SER A 89 -1.88 -6.92 -4.20
CA SER A 89 -2.47 -7.49 -2.98
C SER A 89 -2.71 -6.42 -1.93
N ARG A 90 -1.72 -5.55 -1.70
CA ARG A 90 -1.79 -4.42 -0.77
C ARG A 90 -2.96 -3.50 -1.09
N ASP A 91 -3.18 -3.19 -2.36
CA ASP A 91 -4.16 -2.18 -2.76
C ASP A 91 -5.55 -2.74 -3.12
N LEU A 92 -5.64 -4.01 -3.56
CA LEU A 92 -6.91 -4.65 -3.89
C LEU A 92 -7.50 -5.47 -2.73
N LEU A 93 -6.66 -6.04 -1.88
CA LEU A 93 -7.12 -6.84 -0.72
C LEU A 93 -6.95 -6.08 0.58
N GLY A 94 -5.79 -5.45 0.75
CA GLY A 94 -5.45 -4.65 1.91
C GLY A 94 -6.00 -3.23 1.88
N TYR A 95 -5.49 -2.39 2.76
CA TYR A 95 -5.91 -0.99 2.91
C TYR A 95 -5.03 -0.01 2.12
N GLY A 96 -4.45 -0.43 1.00
CA GLY A 96 -3.60 0.44 0.18
C GLY A 96 -2.32 0.87 0.90
N PRO A 97 -1.88 2.13 0.78
CA PRO A 97 -0.63 2.60 1.38
C PRO A 97 -0.54 2.43 2.91
N ILE A 98 -1.66 2.39 3.64
CA ILE A 98 -1.66 2.19 5.10
C ILE A 98 -1.69 0.70 5.50
N ASP A 99 -1.85 -0.22 4.56
CA ASP A 99 -1.98 -1.66 4.83
C ASP A 99 -0.79 -2.21 5.62
N VAL A 100 0.42 -1.74 5.30
CA VAL A 100 1.65 -2.13 5.99
C VAL A 100 1.64 -1.74 7.46
N LEU A 101 1.05 -0.58 7.80
CA LEU A 101 0.91 -0.11 9.18
C LEU A 101 -0.13 -0.94 9.93
N LEU A 102 -1.28 -1.20 9.29
CA LEU A 102 -2.38 -1.96 9.91
C LEU A 102 -2.06 -3.43 10.15
N ARG A 103 -1.04 -3.98 9.46
CA ARG A 103 -0.55 -5.33 9.70
C ARG A 103 0.37 -5.43 10.91
N ASP A 104 0.93 -4.32 11.40
CA ASP A 104 1.74 -4.33 12.60
C ASP A 104 0.83 -4.44 13.83
N PRO A 105 0.92 -5.55 14.61
CA PRO A 105 0.14 -5.68 15.83
C PRO A 105 0.41 -4.57 16.83
N GLU A 106 1.56 -3.90 16.81
CA GLU A 106 1.90 -2.84 17.77
C GLU A 106 1.26 -1.48 17.45
N ILE A 107 0.60 -1.35 16.31
CA ILE A 107 -0.13 -0.14 15.93
C ILE A 107 -1.61 -0.28 16.31
N GLU A 108 -2.12 0.69 17.06
CA GLU A 108 -3.53 0.77 17.47
C GLU A 108 -4.36 1.63 16.53
N GLU A 109 -3.77 2.72 16.03
CA GLU A 109 -4.43 3.71 15.19
C GLU A 109 -3.48 4.26 14.14
N VAL A 110 -4.02 4.60 12.97
CA VAL A 110 -3.35 5.33 11.90
C VAL A 110 -4.15 6.60 11.60
N THR A 111 -3.49 7.76 11.62
CA THR A 111 -4.08 9.07 11.35
C THR A 111 -3.44 9.69 10.11
N VAL A 112 -4.25 10.28 9.22
CA VAL A 112 -3.78 11.01 8.03
C VAL A 112 -4.39 12.41 8.06
N ASP A 113 -3.55 13.43 8.32
CA ASP A 113 -4.01 14.80 8.58
C ASP A 113 -4.13 15.67 7.32
N GLY A 114 -3.73 15.17 6.16
CA GLY A 114 -3.84 15.87 4.89
C GLY A 114 -2.60 15.76 4.01
N VAL A 115 -2.61 16.51 2.91
CA VAL A 115 -1.55 16.51 1.90
C VAL A 115 -0.26 17.11 2.47
N GLY A 116 0.87 16.47 2.18
CA GLY A 116 2.21 16.88 2.62
C GLY A 116 2.51 16.61 4.10
N ALA A 117 1.51 16.31 4.93
CA ALA A 117 1.70 15.86 6.31
C ALA A 117 2.09 14.36 6.33
N PRO A 118 2.92 13.91 7.30
CA PRO A 118 3.09 12.49 7.51
C PRO A 118 1.77 11.87 7.98
N ALA A 119 1.55 10.61 7.63
CA ALA A 119 0.66 9.79 8.43
C ALA A 119 1.28 9.59 9.82
N TYR A 120 0.46 9.56 10.85
CA TYR A 120 0.85 9.26 12.23
C TYR A 120 0.30 7.91 12.64
N VAL A 121 0.97 7.28 13.61
CA VAL A 121 0.51 6.05 14.23
C VAL A 121 0.50 6.18 15.75
N VAL A 122 -0.46 5.52 16.40
CA VAL A 122 -0.43 5.28 17.84
C VAL A 122 0.18 3.90 18.07
N HIS A 123 1.43 3.86 18.52
CA HIS A 123 2.14 2.63 18.86
C HIS A 123 1.92 2.31 20.35
N ARG A 124 1.56 1.06 20.67
CA ARG A 124 1.21 0.59 22.02
C ARG A 124 2.16 1.08 23.12
N GLU A 125 3.46 0.86 22.93
CA GLU A 125 4.48 1.22 23.93
C GLU A 125 5.06 2.64 23.78
N ARG A 126 5.00 3.21 22.57
CA ARG A 126 5.76 4.43 22.22
C ARG A 126 4.88 5.67 22.06
N GLY A 127 3.56 5.51 22.09
CA GLY A 127 2.62 6.59 21.85
C GLY A 127 2.62 7.02 20.39
N VAL A 128 2.40 8.31 20.15
CA VAL A 128 2.26 8.88 18.80
C VAL A 128 3.60 8.99 18.11
N LEU A 129 3.71 8.43 16.90
CA LEU A 129 4.91 8.50 16.06
C LEU A 129 4.53 9.00 14.66
N ALA A 130 5.31 9.92 14.11
CA ALA A 130 5.23 10.25 12.69
C ALA A 130 5.78 9.10 11.84
N THR A 131 5.18 8.85 10.67
CA THR A 131 5.65 7.82 9.73
C THR A 131 6.35 8.43 8.51
N THR A 132 6.98 7.57 7.71
CA THR A 132 7.52 7.94 6.40
C THR A 132 6.46 8.01 5.29
N LEU A 133 5.20 7.62 5.56
CA LEU A 133 4.12 7.70 4.58
C LEU A 133 3.61 9.14 4.49
N ARG A 134 3.53 9.67 3.27
CA ARG A 134 2.97 10.98 2.93
C ARG A 134 2.15 10.86 1.66
N PHE A 135 1.04 11.57 1.62
CA PHE A 135 0.31 11.82 0.38
C PHE A 135 0.78 13.17 -0.15
N GLU A 136 1.38 13.18 -1.34
CA GLU A 136 2.03 14.37 -1.89
C GLU A 136 1.03 15.30 -2.58
N THR A 137 -0.14 14.78 -2.96
CA THR A 137 -1.14 15.55 -3.71
C THR A 137 -2.58 15.26 -3.26
N GLU A 138 -3.47 16.25 -3.38
CA GLU A 138 -4.90 16.08 -3.08
C GLU A 138 -5.55 14.94 -3.89
N PRO A 139 -5.30 14.80 -5.22
CA PRO A 139 -5.89 13.70 -5.98
C PRO A 139 -5.45 12.32 -5.51
N GLU A 140 -4.24 12.18 -4.97
CA GLU A 140 -3.75 10.94 -4.38
C GLU A 140 -4.50 10.61 -3.10
N LEU A 141 -4.58 11.57 -2.17
CA LEU A 141 -5.31 11.43 -0.92
C LEU A 141 -6.80 11.13 -1.16
N ASP A 142 -7.44 11.85 -2.07
CA ASP A 142 -8.85 11.64 -2.42
C ASP A 142 -9.12 10.25 -3.00
N ARG A 143 -8.22 9.75 -3.86
CA ARG A 143 -8.34 8.38 -4.38
C ARG A 143 -8.21 7.36 -3.25
N PHE A 144 -7.28 7.58 -2.34
CA PHE A 144 -7.11 6.73 -1.17
C PHE A 144 -8.34 6.72 -0.27
N VAL A 145 -8.86 7.88 0.11
CA VAL A 145 -10.08 8.00 0.94
C VAL A 145 -11.29 7.34 0.28
N ARG A 146 -11.50 7.56 -1.03
CA ARG A 146 -12.57 6.88 -1.77
C ARG A 146 -12.43 5.36 -1.74
N SER A 147 -11.22 4.85 -1.92
CA SER A 147 -10.99 3.40 -1.87
C SER A 147 -11.31 2.79 -0.50
N LEU A 148 -11.11 3.53 0.59
CA LEU A 148 -11.51 3.09 1.93
C LEU A 148 -13.04 3.11 2.10
N ALA A 149 -13.71 4.15 1.61
CA ALA A 149 -15.16 4.28 1.68
C ALA A 149 -15.87 3.13 0.93
N GLU A 150 -15.42 2.83 -0.28
CA GLU A 150 -15.94 1.72 -1.10
C GLU A 150 -15.82 0.37 -0.35
N ARG A 151 -14.71 0.15 0.36
CA ARG A 151 -14.49 -1.06 1.18
C ARG A 151 -15.37 -1.12 2.43
N ALA A 152 -15.66 0.03 3.02
CA ALA A 152 -16.55 0.14 4.17
C ALA A 152 -18.03 -0.03 3.81
N GLY A 153 -18.36 -0.14 2.51
CA GLY A 153 -19.73 -0.28 2.02
C GLY A 153 -20.51 1.04 2.02
N ALA A 154 -19.80 2.17 1.97
CA ALA A 154 -20.37 3.52 1.94
C ALA A 154 -20.67 4.00 0.51
#